data_AF-I3XQ81-F1
#
_entry.id   AF-I3XQ81-F1
#
_cell.length_a   1.000
_cell.length_b   1.000
_cell.length_c   1.000
_cell.angle_alpha   90.00
_cell.angle_beta   90.00
_cell.angle_gamma   90.00
#
_symmetry.space_group_name_H-M   'P 1'
#
loop_
_entity.id
_entity.type
_entity.pdbx_description
1 polymer ?
#
loop_
_entity_poly.entity_id
_entity_poly.type
_entity_poly.pdbx_seq_one_letter_code
_entity_poly.pdbx_strand_id
1 'polypeptide(L)' 'MSIYRPGKDKKQVIDDMLKDLDPSLREIARVILENMSLEELVEVDREELYKRLKKQAKQ' A
#
# COMPACT_ATOMS: atom_id res chain seq x y z
N MET A 1 -9.93 -23.95 -7.99
CA MET A 1 -8.66 -23.19 -7.97
C MET A 1 -9.00 -21.74 -8.22
N SER A 2 -8.55 -20.86 -7.32
CA SER A 2 -9.00 -19.49 -7.15
C SER A 2 -8.83 -18.62 -8.41
N ILE A 3 -9.86 -17.83 -8.67
CA ILE A 3 -10.02 -16.97 -9.84
C ILE A 3 -9.01 -15.83 -9.73
N TYR A 4 -7.87 -15.99 -10.40
CA TYR A 4 -6.98 -14.87 -10.71
C TYR A 4 -7.76 -13.93 -11.64
N ARG A 5 -8.12 -12.73 -11.18
CA ARG A 5 -8.65 -11.67 -12.06
C ARG A 5 -7.45 -10.85 -12.55
N PRO A 6 -6.99 -11.02 -13.81
CA PRO A 6 -5.84 -10.30 -14.33
C PRO A 6 -6.30 -8.93 -14.83
N GLY A 7 -6.54 -8.00 -13.91
CA GLY A 7 -7.08 -6.69 -14.31
C GLY A 7 -6.74 -5.50 -13.41
N LYS A 8 -6.01 -5.70 -12.31
CA LYS A 8 -5.45 -4.59 -11.54
C LYS A 8 -3.97 -4.86 -11.30
N ASP A 9 -3.12 -4.13 -12.00
CA ASP A 9 -1.70 -4.13 -11.72
C ASP A 9 -1.48 -3.71 -10.27
N LYS A 10 -0.59 -4.41 -9.56
CA LYS A 10 -0.18 -4.07 -8.20
C LYS A 10 0.14 -2.57 -8.09
N LYS A 11 0.80 -2.03 -9.11
CA LYS A 11 1.11 -0.61 -9.25
C LYS A 11 -0.13 0.29 -9.19
N GLN A 12 -1.21 -0.09 -9.86
CA GLN A 12 -2.44 0.70 -9.91
C GLN A 12 -3.17 0.68 -8.57
N VAL A 13 -3.16 -0.46 -7.86
CA VAL A 13 -3.68 -0.54 -6.47
C VAL A 13 -2.89 0.38 -5.54
N ILE A 14 -1.56 0.36 -5.65
CA ILE A 14 -0.68 1.23 -4.87
C ILE A 14 -0.95 2.70 -5.19
N ASP A 15 -1.00 3.08 -6.46
CA ASP A 15 -1.24 4.46 -6.86
C ASP A 15 -2.64 4.96 -6.42
N ASP A 16 -3.67 4.11 -6.48
CA ASP A 16 -5.01 4.40 -5.94
C ASP A 16 -4.97 4.65 -4.41
N MET A 17 -4.20 3.84 -3.67
CA MET A 17 -4.04 4.01 -2.21
C MET A 17 -3.23 5.27 -1.86
N LEU A 18 -2.23 5.62 -2.66
CA LEU A 18 -1.37 6.78 -2.46
C LEU A 18 -2.03 8.10 -2.84
N LYS A 19 -2.97 8.10 -3.78
CA LYS A 19 -3.71 9.29 -4.23
C LYS A 19 -4.31 10.06 -3.06
N ASP A 20 -4.92 9.35 -2.12
CA ASP A 20 -5.63 9.93 -0.98
C ASP A 20 -4.72 10.16 0.24
N LEU A 21 -3.43 9.81 0.13
CA LEU A 21 -2.43 10.01 1.18
C LEU A 21 -1.74 11.36 1.04
N ASP A 22 -1.32 11.91 2.18
CA ASP A 22 -0.53 13.15 2.25
C ASP A 22 0.72 13.07 1.35
N PRO A 23 1.03 14.10 0.55
CA PRO A 23 2.17 14.11 -0.36
C PRO A 23 3.50 13.80 0.33
N SER A 24 3.68 14.25 1.57
CA SER A 24 4.88 14.03 2.39
C SER A 24 5.08 12.56 2.80
N LEU A 25 4.02 11.77 2.82
CA LEU A 25 4.05 10.36 3.23
C LEU A 25 4.01 9.39 2.04
N ARG A 26 3.72 9.88 0.83
CA ARG A 26 3.55 9.04 -0.36
C ARG A 26 4.78 8.22 -0.70
N GLU A 27 5.96 8.79 -0.55
CA GLU A 27 7.20 8.10 -0.91
C GLU A 27 7.48 6.93 0.05
N ILE A 28 7.36 7.16 1.35
CA ILE A 28 7.51 6.12 2.38
C ILE A 28 6.39 5.07 2.23
N ALA A 29 5.15 5.52 2.01
CA ALA A 29 4.02 4.61 1.81
C ALA A 29 4.20 3.76 0.56
N ARG A 30 4.73 4.32 -0.55
CA ARG A 30 5.04 3.58 -1.77
C ARG A 30 6.05 2.48 -1.47
N VAL A 31 7.15 2.78 -0.77
CA VAL A 31 8.15 1.78 -0.39
C VAL A 31 7.53 0.66 0.44
N ILE A 32 6.66 0.98 1.41
CA ILE A 32 5.98 -0.02 2.23
C ILE A 32 5.05 -0.89 1.37
N LEU A 33 4.21 -0.27 0.53
CA LEU A 33 3.21 -0.95 -0.29
C LEU A 33 3.85 -1.77 -1.43
N GLU A 34 4.96 -1.32 -2.00
CA GLU A 34 5.71 -2.06 -3.03
C GLU A 34 6.36 -3.33 -2.46
N ASN A 35 6.74 -3.31 -1.19
CA ASN A 35 7.30 -4.46 -0.48
C ASN A 35 6.23 -5.47 -0.01
N MET A 36 4.95 -5.11 -0.01
CA MET A 36 3.85 -6.00 0.33
C MET A 36 3.47 -6.91 -0.84
N SER A 37 2.92 -8.08 -0.56
CA SER A 37 2.25 -8.91 -1.55
C SER A 37 0.89 -8.32 -1.98
N LEU A 38 0.35 -8.78 -3.11
CA LEU A 38 -0.98 -8.36 -3.58
C LEU A 38 -2.09 -8.74 -2.59
N GLU A 39 -1.94 -9.86 -1.89
CA GLU A 39 -2.88 -10.31 -0.86
C GLU A 39 -2.85 -9.36 0.35
N GLU A 40 -1.66 -9.00 0.82
CA GLU A 40 -1.50 -8.01 1.90
C GLU A 40 -2.05 -6.63 1.52
N LEU A 41 -1.90 -6.19 0.26
CA LEU A 41 -2.46 -4.92 -0.20
C LEU A 41 -3.99 -4.88 -0.18
N VAL A 42 -4.64 -6.04 -0.34
CA VAL A 42 -6.10 -6.15 -0.26
C VAL A 42 -6.57 -6.16 1.19
N GLU A 43 -5.76 -6.67 2.11
CA GLU A 43 -6.06 -6.71 3.55
C GLU A 43 -5.62 -5.45 4.32
N VAL A 44 -4.67 -4.69 3.79
CA VAL A 44 -4.16 -3.46 4.40
C VAL A 44 -5.20 -2.35 4.29
N ASP A 45 -5.69 -1.92 5.46
CA ASP A 45 -6.47 -0.70 5.58
C ASP A 45 -5.58 0.55 5.74
N ARG A 46 -6.19 1.73 5.66
CA ARG A 46 -5.45 2.99 5.85
C ARG A 46 -4.84 3.10 7.24
N GLU A 47 -5.54 2.62 8.27
CA GLU A 47 -5.09 2.80 9.65
C GLU A 47 -3.80 2.01 9.92
N GLU A 48 -3.71 0.80 9.41
CA GLU A 48 -2.53 -0.06 9.44
C GLU A 48 -1.39 0.54 8.62
N LEU A 49 -1.68 1.08 7.43
CA LEU A 49 -0.68 1.81 6.64
C LEU A 49 -0.11 3.00 7.44
N TYR A 50 -0.96 3.80 8.10
CA TYR A 50 -0.51 4.90 8.97
C TYR A 50 0.28 4.41 10.19
N LYS A 51 -0.09 3.28 10.80
CA LYS A 51 0.69 2.67 11.89
C LYS A 51 2.08 2.26 11.42
N ARG A 52 2.19 1.65 10.23
CA ARG A 52 3.47 1.26 9.63
C ARG A 52 4.33 2.49 9.27
N LEU A 53 3.71 3.53 8.71
CA LEU A 53 4.38 4.81 8.44
C LEU A 53 4.95 5.44 9.72
N LYS A 54 4.17 5.48 10.80
CA LYS A 54 4.64 5.99 12.11
C LYS A 54 5.77 5.15 12.71
N LYS A 55 5.79 3.84 12.48
CA LYS A 55 6.88 2.97 12.92
C LYS A 55 8.17 3.24 12.15
N GLN A 56 8.08 3.43 10.82
CA GLN A 56 9.24 3.76 9.99
C GLN A 56 9.81 5.15 10.27
N ALA A 57 8.97 6.15 10.51
CA ALA A 57 9.43 7.51 10.84
C ALA A 57 10.13 7.63 12.21
N LYS A 58 10.09 6.57 13.04
CA LYS A 58 10.73 6.50 14.37
C LYS A 58 12.07 5.75 14.37
N GLN A 59 12.45 5.12 13.25
CA GLN A 59 13.78 4.55 13.05
C GLN A 59 14.72 5.61 12.47
#